data_AF-A0A7K4BL55-F1
#
_entry.id   AF-A0A7K4BL55-F1
#
_cell.length_a   1.000
_cell.length_b   1.000
_cell.length_c   1.000
_cell.angle_alpha   90.00
_cell.angle_beta   90.00
_cell.angle_gamma   90.00
#
_symmetry.space_group_name_H-M   'P 1'
#
loop_
_entity.id
_entity.type
_entity.pdbx_description
1 polymer ?
#
loop_
_entity_poly.entity_id
_entity_poly.type
_entity_poly.pdbx_seq_one_letter_code
_entity_poly.pdbx_strand_id
1 'polypeptide(L)'
;MARPSKLTPEVTKRLTEAIRAGNYYEAACGYAGIHYSTFRKWMQKGETAKKGKYREFFEAVMRAEYEAEVRMVAQWQKHMPEDYRAIRDFLERRYPDRWGRRNLNIEHSGEVGIKIIDDIPTQEG
;
A
#
# COMPACT_ATOMS: atom_id res chain seq x y z
N MET A 1 -2.44 -24.99 31.26
CA MET A 1 -2.78 -23.55 31.20
C MET A 1 -2.42 -23.01 29.83
N ALA A 2 -3.34 -22.36 29.11
CA ALA A 2 -3.04 -21.77 27.80
C ALA A 2 -2.22 -20.48 27.95
N ARG A 3 -1.17 -20.31 27.15
CA ARG A 3 -0.34 -19.08 27.14
C ARG A 3 -1.22 -17.88 26.75
N PRO A 4 -1.18 -16.75 27.49
CA PRO A 4 -1.94 -15.56 27.14
C PRO A 4 -1.66 -15.12 25.70
N SER A 5 -2.74 -14.85 24.97
CA SER A 5 -2.67 -14.33 23.60
C SER A 5 -2.10 -12.92 23.62
N LYS A 6 -1.12 -12.63 22.75
CA LYS A 6 -0.63 -11.26 22.54
C LYS A 6 -1.70 -10.32 21.95
N LEU A 7 -2.76 -10.87 21.34
CA LEU A 7 -3.91 -10.10 20.87
C LEU A 7 -4.74 -9.66 22.09
N THR A 8 -4.49 -8.43 22.53
CA THR A 8 -5.20 -7.75 23.61
C THR A 8 -5.97 -6.55 23.04
N PRO A 9 -7.02 -6.05 23.73
CA PRO A 9 -7.74 -4.86 23.29
C PRO A 9 -6.84 -3.64 23.09
N GLU A 10 -5.82 -3.48 23.95
CA GLU A 10 -4.86 -2.37 23.88
C GLU A 10 -3.99 -2.43 22.61
N VAL A 11 -3.48 -3.62 22.25
CA VAL A 11 -2.72 -3.81 21.01
C VAL A 11 -3.59 -3.48 19.79
N THR A 12 -4.84 -3.96 19.77
CA THR A 12 -5.79 -3.64 18.69
C THR A 12 -6.07 -2.15 18.60
N LYS A 13 -6.25 -1.47 19.73
CA LYS A 13 -6.49 -0.03 19.79
C LYS A 13 -5.32 0.74 19.19
N ARG A 14 -4.11 0.56 19.71
CA ARG A 14 -2.89 1.25 19.23
C ARG A 14 -2.64 1.00 17.74
N LEU A 15 -2.83 -0.24 17.29
CA LEU A 15 -2.67 -0.62 15.89
C LEU A 15 -3.67 0.12 15.00
N THR A 16 -4.96 0.08 15.34
CA THR A 16 -6.01 0.73 14.53
C THR A 16 -5.90 2.24 14.56
N GLU A 17 -5.44 2.86 15.65
CA GLU A 17 -5.14 4.30 15.70
C GLU A 17 -4.02 4.69 14.72
N ALA A 18 -2.93 3.92 14.68
CA ALA A 18 -1.84 4.18 13.74
C ALA A 18 -2.27 3.99 12.28
N ILE A 19 -3.11 2.99 11.99
CA ILE A 19 -3.65 2.74 10.66
C ILE A 19 -4.59 3.88 10.23
N ARG A 20 -5.52 4.31 11.11
CA ARG A 20 -6.37 5.50 10.85
C ARG A 20 -5.57 6.75 10.56
N ALA A 21 -4.37 6.85 11.16
CA ALA A 21 -3.46 7.95 10.90
C ALA A 21 -2.80 7.90 9.51
N GLY A 22 -2.98 6.81 8.75
CA GLY A 22 -2.45 6.61 7.40
C GLY A 22 -1.11 5.86 7.35
N ASN A 23 -0.71 5.21 8.45
CA ASN A 23 0.55 4.46 8.48
C ASN A 23 0.41 3.08 7.83
N TYR A 24 1.48 2.64 7.14
CA TYR A 24 1.62 1.26 6.69
C TYR A 24 1.60 0.28 7.87
N TYR A 25 1.10 -0.93 7.62
CA TYR A 25 0.95 -1.96 8.66
C TYR A 25 2.22 -2.27 9.43
N GLU A 26 3.40 -2.24 8.80
CA GLU A 26 4.66 -2.53 9.48
C GLU A 26 4.99 -1.48 10.55
N ALA A 27 4.84 -0.20 10.22
CA ALA A 27 4.98 0.90 11.17
C ALA A 27 3.91 0.85 12.27
N ALA A 28 2.65 0.58 11.91
CA ALA A 28 1.57 0.41 12.87
C ALA A 28 1.83 -0.76 13.84
N CYS A 29 2.37 -1.88 13.34
CA CYS A 29 2.75 -3.03 14.15
C CYS A 29 3.88 -2.70 15.13
N GLY A 30 4.93 -2.03 14.65
CA GLY A 30 6.01 -1.54 15.50
C GLY A 30 5.49 -0.61 16.60
N TYR A 31 4.62 0.34 16.25
CA TYR A 31 3.96 1.22 17.20
C TYR A 31 3.10 0.48 18.22
N ALA A 32 2.38 -0.58 17.81
CA ALA A 32 1.55 -1.40 18.70
C ALA A 32 2.35 -2.44 19.51
N GLY A 33 3.67 -2.54 19.31
CA GLY A 33 4.54 -3.48 20.04
C GLY A 33 4.41 -4.93 19.58
N ILE A 34 3.99 -5.17 18.33
CA ILE A 34 3.90 -6.51 17.75
C ILE A 34 4.77 -6.63 16.50
N HIS A 35 5.28 -7.84 16.26
CA HIS A 35 5.99 -8.12 15.01
C HIS A 35 5.01 -8.27 13.85
N TYR A 36 5.36 -7.78 12.66
CA TYR A 36 4.50 -7.83 11.48
C TYR A 36 4.05 -9.25 11.10
N SER A 37 4.91 -10.25 11.29
CA SER A 37 4.54 -11.65 11.06
C SER A 37 3.43 -12.15 12.00
N THR A 38 3.31 -11.59 13.20
CA THR A 38 2.23 -11.91 14.14
C THR A 38 0.92 -11.29 13.66
N PHE A 39 0.95 -10.02 13.26
CA PHE A 39 -0.18 -9.33 12.65
C PHE A 39 -0.72 -10.08 11.43
N ARG A 40 0.15 -10.45 10.48
CA ARG A 40 -0.24 -11.17 9.26
C ARG A 40 -0.97 -12.47 9.58
N LYS A 41 -0.48 -13.23 10.55
CA LYS A 41 -1.13 -14.48 11.01
C LYS A 41 -2.51 -14.24 11.61
N TRP A 42 -2.70 -13.12 12.32
CA TRP A 42 -4.01 -12.76 12.87
C TRP A 42 -4.98 -12.31 11.79
N MET A 43 -4.52 -11.55 10.79
CA MET A 43 -5.33 -11.16 9.64
C MET A 43 -5.81 -12.36 8.85
N GLN A 44 -4.94 -13.32 8.52
CA GLN A 44 -5.31 -14.56 7.81
C GLN A 44 -6.36 -15.38 8.59
N LYS A 45 -6.21 -15.46 9.91
CA LYS A 45 -7.20 -16.15 10.77
C LYS A 45 -8.53 -15.41 10.81
N GLY A 46 -8.51 -14.08 10.85
CA GLY A 46 -9.70 -13.25 10.94
C GLY A 46 -10.49 -13.18 9.63
N GLU A 47 -9.80 -13.18 8.50
CA GLU A 47 -10.39 -13.15 7.16
C GLU A 47 -11.32 -14.35 6.93
N THR A 48 -10.89 -15.55 7.34
CA THR A 48 -11.63 -16.80 7.15
C THR A 48 -12.57 -17.15 8.31
N ALA A 49 -12.43 -16.50 9.46
CA ALA A 49 -13.27 -16.75 10.63
C ALA A 49 -14.67 -16.13 10.47
N LYS A 50 -15.71 -16.87 10.87
CA LYS A 50 -17.08 -16.34 10.91
C LYS A 50 -17.38 -15.48 12.13
N LYS A 51 -16.65 -15.68 13.24
CA LYS A 51 -16.84 -14.98 14.52
C LYS A 51 -15.62 -15.10 15.42
N GLY A 52 -15.60 -14.31 16.50
CA GLY A 52 -14.60 -14.34 17.57
C GLY A 52 -13.46 -13.35 17.37
N LYS A 53 -12.55 -13.29 18.35
CA LYS A 53 -11.56 -12.22 18.48
C LYS A 53 -10.71 -11.92 17.25
N TYR A 54 -10.35 -12.93 16.43
CA TYR A 54 -9.57 -12.69 15.22
C TYR A 54 -10.43 -12.09 14.11
N ARG A 55 -11.71 -12.46 14.02
CA ARG A 55 -12.66 -11.86 13.09
C ARG A 55 -12.93 -10.40 13.45
N GLU A 56 -13.20 -10.14 14.72
CA GLU A 56 -13.39 -8.78 15.25
C GLU A 56 -12.15 -7.90 15.03
N PHE A 57 -10.95 -8.47 15.26
CA PHE A 57 -9.69 -7.80 14.97
C PHE A 57 -9.54 -7.45 13.48
N PHE A 58 -9.79 -8.41 12.58
CA PHE A 58 -9.73 -8.20 11.14
C PHE A 58 -10.69 -7.10 10.70
N GLU A 59 -11.94 -7.14 11.15
CA GLU A 59 -12.94 -6.12 10.84
C GLU A 59 -12.54 -4.74 11.38
N ALA A 60 -11.94 -4.68 12.57
CA ALA A 60 -11.43 -3.43 13.14
C ALA A 60 -10.27 -2.83 12.32
N VAL A 61 -9.36 -3.68 11.83
CA VAL A 61 -8.25 -3.26 10.96
C VAL A 61 -8.76 -2.77 9.61
N MET A 62 -9.65 -3.52 8.96
CA MET A 62 -10.23 -3.13 7.66
C MET A 62 -11.00 -1.82 7.76
N ARG A 63 -11.77 -1.64 8.84
CA ARG A 63 -12.48 -0.38 9.09
C ARG A 63 -11.53 0.79 9.31
N ALA A 64 -10.43 0.58 10.03
CA ALA A 64 -9.41 1.62 10.23
C ALA A 64 -8.75 2.05 8.90
N GLU A 65 -8.49 1.11 7.99
CA GLU A 65 -8.00 1.40 6.63
C GLU A 65 -8.99 2.25 5.84
N TYR A 66 -10.27 1.84 5.79
CA TYR A 66 -11.29 2.60 5.07
C TYR A 66 -11.48 4.01 5.66
N GLU A 67 -11.44 4.14 6.99
CA GLU A 67 -11.49 5.43 7.66
C GLU A 67 -10.26 6.30 7.29
N ALA A 68 -9.07 5.71 7.20
CA ALA A 68 -7.87 6.41 6.77
C ALA A 68 -8.01 6.93 5.34
N GLU A 69 -8.46 6.07 4.41
CA GLU A 69 -8.65 6.41 3.00
C GLU A 69 -9.66 7.56 2.85
N VAL A 70 -10.83 7.44 3.47
CA VAL A 70 -11.87 8.49 3.43
C VAL A 70 -11.32 9.81 3.99
N ARG A 71 -10.57 9.76 5.09
CA ARG A 71 -9.96 10.96 5.69
C ARG A 71 -8.93 11.61 4.77
N MET A 72 -8.08 10.82 4.10
CA MET A 72 -7.08 11.34 3.16
C MET A 72 -7.75 11.97 1.94
N VAL A 73 -8.79 11.35 1.39
CA VAL A 73 -9.58 11.93 0.29
C VAL A 73 -10.23 13.24 0.72
N ALA A 74 -10.82 13.31 1.91
CA ALA A 74 -11.43 14.54 2.42
C ALA A 74 -10.40 15.68 2.58
N GLN A 75 -9.21 15.36 3.12
CA GLN A 75 -8.13 16.34 3.25
C GLN A 75 -7.65 16.82 1.89
N TRP A 76 -7.51 15.90 0.92
CA TRP A 76 -7.15 16.28 -0.44
C TRP A 76 -8.21 17.20 -1.07
N GLN A 77 -9.49 16.85 -0.98
CA GLN A 77 -10.60 17.68 -1.48
C GLN A 77 -10.60 19.07 -0.85
N LYS A 78 -10.23 19.20 0.43
CA LYS A 78 -10.12 20.50 1.10
C LYS A 78 -9.03 21.39 0.49
N HIS A 79 -7.92 20.82 0.02
CA HIS A 79 -6.80 21.56 -0.57
C HIS A 79 -6.93 21.78 -2.09
N MET A 80 -7.83 21.04 -2.76
CA MET A 80 -8.05 21.15 -4.21
C MET A 80 -8.37 22.56 -4.74
N PRO A 81 -9.17 23.41 -4.06
CA PRO A 81 -9.49 24.75 -4.59
C PRO A 81 -8.25 25.64 -4.80
N GLU A 82 -7.17 25.39 -4.08
CA GLU A 82 -5.94 26.17 -4.13
C GLU A 82 -4.94 25.61 -5.16
N ASP A 83 -5.12 24.37 -5.63
CA ASP A 83 -4.24 23.72 -6.60
C ASP A 83 -5.00 22.89 -7.63
N TYR A 84 -5.23 23.48 -8.81
CA TYR A 84 -5.86 22.80 -9.95
C TYR A 84 -5.09 21.56 -10.43
N ARG A 85 -3.78 21.46 -10.18
CA ARG A 85 -2.96 20.31 -10.56
C ARG A 85 -3.32 19.11 -9.69
N ALA A 86 -3.60 19.34 -8.42
CA ALA A 86 -4.09 18.32 -7.49
C ALA A 86 -5.44 17.75 -7.95
N ILE A 87 -6.34 18.59 -8.49
CA ILE A 87 -7.62 18.16 -9.09
C ILE A 87 -7.37 17.30 -10.34
N ARG A 88 -6.52 17.76 -11.26
CA ARG A 88 -6.19 17.05 -12.49
C ARG A 88 -5.60 15.67 -12.18
N ASP A 89 -4.60 15.63 -11.30
CA ASP A 89 -3.88 14.41 -10.93
C ASP A 89 -4.78 13.40 -10.17
N PHE A 90 -5.79 13.88 -9.44
CA PHE A 90 -6.83 13.04 -8.85
C PHE A 90 -7.71 12.39 -9.91
N LEU A 91 -8.24 13.20 -10.83
CA LEU A 91 -9.14 12.72 -11.87
C LEU A 91 -8.43 11.74 -12.82
N GLU A 92 -7.16 11.99 -13.14
CA GLU A 92 -6.31 11.10 -13.94
C GLU A 92 -6.17 9.72 -13.28
N ARG A 93 -5.98 9.65 -11.97
CA ARG A 93 -5.85 8.39 -11.22
C ARG A 93 -7.19 7.69 -10.98
N ARG A 94 -8.26 8.45 -10.69
CA ARG A 94 -9.58 7.89 -10.34
C ARG A 94 -10.35 7.42 -11.57
N TYR A 95 -10.14 8.07 -12.71
CA TYR A 95 -10.84 7.84 -13.97
C TYR A 95 -9.85 7.84 -15.16
N PRO A 96 -8.89 6.91 -15.19
CA PRO A 96 -7.82 6.89 -16.19
C PRO A 96 -8.36 6.83 -17.63
N ASP A 97 -9.46 6.14 -17.89
CA ASP A 97 -10.04 6.07 -19.26
C ASP A 97 -10.54 7.42 -19.79
N ARG A 98 -10.94 8.33 -18.89
CA ARG A 98 -11.51 9.64 -19.25
C ARG A 98 -10.51 10.79 -19.13
N TRP A 99 -9.60 10.69 -18.17
CA TRP A 99 -8.67 11.76 -17.78
C TRP A 99 -7.21 11.37 -17.91
N GLY A 100 -6.93 10.11 -18.23
CA GLY A 100 -5.60 9.60 -18.55
C GLY A 100 -5.02 10.30 -19.77
N ARG A 101 -3.69 10.47 -19.76
CA ARG A 101 -2.96 10.85 -20.97
C ARG A 101 -3.26 9.82 -22.05
N ARG A 102 -3.76 10.28 -23.20
CA ARG A 102 -3.87 9.43 -24.38
C ARG A 102 -2.46 8.96 -24.70
N ASN A 103 -2.22 7.65 -24.64
CA ASN A 103 -1.00 7.06 -25.17
C ASN A 103 -0.97 7.44 -26.66
N LEU A 104 -0.10 8.36 -27.03
CA LEU A 104 0.33 8.47 -28.41
C LEU A 104 1.05 7.15 -28.67
N ASN A 105 0.46 6.28 -29.50
CA ASN A 105 1.14 5.08 -29.97
C ASN A 105 2.40 5.56 -30.70
N ILE A 106 3.53 5.57 -30.00
CA ILE A 106 4.84 5.80 -30.60
C ILE A 106 5.22 4.46 -31.22
N GLU A 107 4.89 4.30 -32.50
CA GLU A 107 5.47 3.23 -33.31
C GLU A 107 6.96 3.50 -33.42
N HIS A 108 7.78 2.66 -32.81
CA HIS A 108 9.23 2.71 -32.94
C HIS A 108 9.67 1.68 -33.99
N SER A 109 9.88 2.13 -35.22
CA SER A 109 10.58 1.36 -36.27
C SER A 109 12.02 1.88 -36.40
N GLY A 110 12.88 1.45 -35.48
CA GLY A 110 14.32 1.69 -35.55
C GLY A 110 15.06 0.40 -35.90
N GLU A 111 15.91 0.42 -36.92
CA GLU A 111 16.81 -0.68 -37.23
C GLU A 111 17.96 -0.67 -36.20
N VAL A 112 18.05 -1.72 -35.38
CA VAL A 112 19.10 -1.83 -34.35
C VAL A 112 20.40 -2.29 -35.00
N GLY A 113 21.28 -1.34 -35.32
CA GLY A 113 22.64 -1.63 -35.77
C GLY A 113 23.51 -2.10 -34.60
N ILE A 114 23.72 -3.41 -34.47
CA ILE A 114 24.70 -3.96 -33.52
C ILE A 114 26.08 -3.90 -34.17
N LYS A 115 26.97 -3.05 -33.67
CA LYS A 115 28.42 -3.18 -33.93
C LYS A 115 29.02 -4.11 -32.89
N ILE A 116 29.30 -5.34 -33.27
CA ILE A 116 30.17 -6.22 -32.49
C ILE A 116 31.59 -5.70 -32.68
N ILE A 117 32.21 -5.29 -31.58
CA ILE A 117 33.62 -4.88 -31.55
C ILE A 117 34.38 -6.11 -31.05
N ASP A 118 34.83 -6.96 -31.97
CA ASP A 118 35.75 -8.04 -31.64
C ASP A 118 37.15 -7.46 -31.54
N ASP A 119 37.52 -7.01 -30.34
CA ASP A 119 38.93 -6.75 -30.03
C ASP A 119 39.23 -7.15 -28.59
N ILE A 120 39.40 -8.46 -28.39
CA ILE A 120 40.05 -9.00 -27.20
C ILE A 120 41.43 -9.51 -27.67
N PRO A 121 42.52 -8.74 -27.48
CA PRO A 121 43.84 -9.26 -27.77
C PRO A 121 44.14 -10.39 -26.78
N THR A 122 44.36 -11.58 -27.33
CA THR A 122 44.83 -12.75 -26.59
C THR A 122 46.20 -12.43 -26.00
N GLN A 123 46.30 -12.33 -24.68
CA GLN A 123 47.61 -12.29 -24.02
C GLN A 123 48.13 -13.74 -23.92
N GLU A 124 49.14 -14.05 -24.73
CA GLU A 124 50.06 -15.16 -24.45
C GLU A 124 51.15 -14.64 -23.49
N GLY A 125 51.38 -15.34 -22.39
CA GLY A 125 52.45 -15.07 -21.42
C GLY A 125 52.13 -15.56 -20.02
#